data_AF-A0A0G1KLW1-F1
#
_entry.id   AF-A0A0G1KLW1-F1
#
_cell.length_a   1.000
_cell.length_b   1.000
_cell.length_c   1.000
_cell.angle_alpha   90.00
_cell.angle_beta   90.00
_cell.angle_gamma   90.00
#
_symmetry.space_group_name_H-M   'P 1'
#
loop_
_entity.id
_entity.type
_entity.pdbx_description
1 polymer ?
#
loop_
_entity_poly.entity_id
_entity_poly.type
_entity_poly.pdbx_seq_one_letter_code
_entity_poly.pdbx_strand_id
1 'polypeptide(L)'
;DPEKIAIGRDYLLPKVIAKSGLQTGELTVDPDLWPNIVRPFGFDSGIRSLNRTLDAICRKVAKEIVDGTATSVTITAANLKNYLPK
;
A
#
# COMPACT_ATOMS: atom_id res chain seq x y z
N ASP A 1 -14.36 -2.30 -7.62
CA ASP A 1 -13.81 -3.40 -8.42
C ASP A 1 -13.22 -4.44 -7.47
N PRO A 2 -14.01 -5.48 -7.11
CA PRO A 2 -13.58 -6.52 -6.17
C PRO A 2 -12.34 -7.28 -6.63
N GLU A 3 -12.19 -7.48 -7.93
CA GLU A 3 -11.05 -8.19 -8.52
C GLU A 3 -9.75 -7.39 -8.31
N LYS A 4 -9.77 -6.08 -8.61
CA LYS A 4 -8.62 -5.21 -8.34
C LYS A 4 -8.26 -5.11 -6.86
N ILE A 5 -9.25 -5.19 -5.97
CA ILE A 5 -9.01 -5.23 -4.52
C ILE A 5 -8.25 -6.51 -4.16
N ALA A 6 -8.70 -7.67 -4.64
CA ALA A 6 -8.01 -8.94 -4.42
C ALA A 6 -6.60 -8.94 -5.02
N ILE A 7 -6.43 -8.46 -6.26
CA ILE A 7 -5.11 -8.33 -6.90
C ILE A 7 -4.19 -7.39 -6.12
N GLY A 8 -4.71 -6.24 -5.69
CA GLY A 8 -3.98 -5.27 -4.88
C GLY A 8 -3.47 -5.88 -3.56
N ARG A 9 -4.36 -6.56 -2.84
CA ARG A 9 -4.10 -7.13 -1.53
C ARG A 9 -3.22 -8.38 -1.58
N ASP A 10 -3.58 -9.33 -2.44
CA ASP A 10 -3.03 -10.68 -2.38
C ASP A 10 -1.79 -10.85 -3.26
N TYR A 11 -1.59 -9.97 -4.25
CA TYR A 11 -0.48 -10.10 -5.21
C TYR A 11 0.43 -8.88 -5.27
N LEU A 12 -0.14 -7.67 -5.41
CA LEU A 12 0.68 -6.47 -5.59
C LEU A 12 1.37 -6.04 -4.30
N LEU A 13 0.63 -5.95 -3.19
CA LEU A 13 1.19 -5.50 -1.93
C LEU A 13 2.35 -6.40 -1.45
N PRO A 14 2.22 -7.74 -1.38
CA PRO A 14 3.34 -8.60 -0.99
C PRO A 14 4.56 -8.44 -1.89
N LYS A 15 4.35 -8.32 -3.21
CA LYS A 15 5.41 -8.12 -4.19
C LYS A 15 6.15 -6.79 -3.98
N VAL A 16 5.41 -5.73 -3.68
CA VAL A 16 5.97 -4.39 -3.45
C VAL A 16 6.67 -4.31 -2.10
N ILE A 17 6.14 -4.95 -1.05
CA ILE A 17 6.79 -5.06 0.27
C ILE A 17 8.17 -5.71 0.09
N ALA A 18 8.23 -6.88 -0.57
CA ALA A 18 9.47 -7.59 -0.81
C ALA A 18 10.48 -6.75 -1.63
N LYS A 19 10.01 -6.03 -2.65
CA LYS A 19 10.85 -5.14 -3.48
C LYS A 19 11.37 -3.92 -2.73
N SER A 20 10.63 -3.43 -1.72
CA SER A 20 10.99 -2.24 -0.95
C SER A 20 11.95 -2.53 0.20
N GLY A 21 12.31 -3.81 0.41
CA GLY A 21 13.19 -4.23 1.50
C GLY A 21 12.49 -4.31 2.87
N LEU A 22 11.15 -4.23 2.89
CA LEU A 22 10.36 -4.38 4.10
C LEU A 22 10.21 -5.86 4.44
N GLN A 23 10.29 -6.18 5.72
CA GLN A 23 9.98 -7.51 6.24
C GLN A 23 8.46 -7.74 6.31
N THR A 24 8.07 -9.01 6.36
CA THR A 24 6.67 -9.38 6.53
C THR A 24 6.18 -8.92 7.90
N GLY A 25 5.12 -8.11 7.93
CA GLY A 25 4.55 -7.56 9.17
C GLY A 25 4.99 -6.13 9.51
N GLU A 26 6.01 -5.60 8.85
CA GLU A 26 6.41 -4.19 9.00
C GLU A 26 5.42 -3.22 8.35
N LEU A 27 4.65 -3.70 7.36
CA LEU A 27 3.56 -2.96 6.75
C LEU A 27 2.31 -3.83 6.71
N THR A 28 1.22 -3.32 7.27
CA THR A 28 -0.11 -3.90 7.15
C THR A 28 -1.11 -2.85 6.69
N VAL A 29 -2.12 -3.28 5.93
CA VAL A 29 -3.21 -2.42 5.47
C VAL A 29 -4.50 -3.00 5.99
N ASP A 30 -5.29 -2.17 6.67
CA ASP A 30 -6.61 -2.56 7.13
C ASP A 30 -7.47 -3.05 5.94
N PRO A 31 -8.05 -4.26 6.01
CA PRO A 31 -8.89 -4.84 4.97
C PRO A 31 -10.00 -3.89 4.47
N ASP A 32 -10.54 -3.05 5.34
CA ASP A 32 -11.65 -2.16 5.01
C ASP A 32 -11.20 -0.92 4.20
N LEU A 33 -9.89 -0.72 4.02
CA LEU A 33 -9.33 0.41 3.28
C LEU A 33 -9.00 0.11 1.83
N TRP A 34 -8.98 -1.15 1.42
CA TRP A 34 -8.74 -1.52 0.03
C TRP A 34 -9.68 -0.83 -0.96
N PRO A 35 -11.00 -0.70 -0.68
CA PRO A 35 -11.88 0.08 -1.53
C PRO A 35 -11.40 1.53 -1.69
N ASN A 36 -10.86 2.16 -0.64
CA ASN A 36 -10.40 3.55 -0.68
C ASN A 36 -9.09 3.70 -1.46
N ILE A 37 -8.21 2.69 -1.41
CA ILE A 37 -6.96 2.67 -2.19
C ILE A 37 -7.27 2.43 -3.67
N VAL A 38 -8.23 1.57 -3.98
CA VAL A 38 -8.51 1.13 -5.36
C VAL A 38 -9.48 2.07 -6.10
N ARG A 39 -10.47 2.66 -5.41
CA ARG A 39 -11.53 3.51 -6.01
C ARG A 39 -11.02 4.69 -6.87
N PRO A 40 -9.92 5.39 -6.53
CA PRO A 40 -9.36 6.45 -7.38
C PRO A 40 -8.98 5.98 -8.78
N PHE A 41 -8.74 4.69 -9.00
CA PHE A 41 -8.36 4.11 -10.29
C PHE A 41 -9.55 3.56 -11.08
N GLY A 42 -10.76 4.03 -10.74
CA GLY A 42 -12.08 3.41 -10.94
C GLY A 42 -12.48 2.93 -12.33
N PHE A 43 -11.72 3.18 -13.40
CA PHE A 43 -11.98 2.66 -14.75
C PHE A 43 -10.70 2.42 -15.58
N ASP A 44 -9.52 2.47 -14.96
CA ASP A 44 -8.26 2.11 -15.64
C ASP A 44 -8.32 0.62 -16.02
N SER A 45 -8.03 0.25 -17.26
CA SER A 45 -8.02 -1.16 -17.69
C SER A 45 -6.86 -1.95 -17.05
N GLY A 46 -5.94 -1.27 -16.36
CA GLY A 46 -4.77 -1.88 -15.75
C GLY A 46 -4.65 -1.75 -14.23
N ILE A 47 -3.59 -2.37 -13.72
CA ILE A 47 -3.16 -2.33 -12.32
C ILE A 47 -1.88 -1.50 -12.10
N ARG A 48 -1.37 -0.84 -13.15
CA ARG A 48 -0.10 -0.11 -13.11
C ARG A 48 -0.14 1.08 -12.16
N SER A 49 -1.23 1.85 -12.23
CA SER A 49 -1.48 3.00 -11.37
C SER A 49 -1.59 2.58 -9.89
N LEU A 50 -2.32 1.50 -9.63
CA LEU A 50 -2.42 0.88 -8.30
C LEU A 50 -1.05 0.42 -7.79
N ASN A 51 -0.29 -0.30 -8.61
CA ASN A 51 1.06 -0.76 -8.25
C ASN A 51 1.99 0.41 -7.92
N ARG A 52 1.96 1.50 -8.70
CA ARG A 52 2.78 2.69 -8.43
C ARG A 52 2.41 3.35 -7.10
N THR A 53 1.13 3.40 -6.76
CA THR A 53 0.65 3.92 -5.47
C THR A 53 1.09 3.05 -4.31
N LEU A 54 1.00 1.72 -4.44
CA LEU A 54 1.51 0.79 -3.42
C LEU A 54 3.04 0.91 -3.27
N ASP A 55 3.80 1.04 -4.37
CA ASP A 55 5.25 1.29 -4.36
C ASP A 55 5.57 2.58 -3.57
N ALA A 56 4.79 3.65 -3.77
CA ALA A 56 4.99 4.91 -3.05
C ALA A 56 4.71 4.78 -1.55
N ILE A 57 3.65 4.06 -1.18
CA ILE A 57 3.31 3.78 0.23
C ILE A 57 4.45 2.99 0.89
N CYS A 58 4.90 1.89 0.28
CA CYS A 58 5.94 1.04 0.84
C CYS A 58 7.27 1.79 0.99
N ARG A 59 7.63 2.66 0.04
CA ARG A 59 8.84 3.50 0.15
C ARG A 59 8.79 4.48 1.32
N LYS A 60 7.63 5.08 1.59
CA LYS A 60 7.47 5.98 2.75
C LYS A 60 7.64 5.20 4.06
N VAL A 61 7.02 4.03 4.16
CA VAL A 61 7.11 3.16 5.34
C VAL A 61 8.54 2.65 5.54
N ALA A 62 9.20 2.19 4.48
CA ALA A 62 10.59 1.76 4.53
C ALA A 62 11.52 2.88 5.02
N LYS A 63 11.27 4.12 4.59
CA LYS A 63 12.00 5.28 5.09
C LYS A 63 11.78 5.48 6.59
N GLU A 64 10.53 5.44 7.06
CA GLU A 64 10.22 5.60 8.50
C GLU A 64 10.91 4.52 9.37
N ILE A 65 10.97 3.28 8.88
CA ILE A 65 11.64 2.19 9.57
C ILE A 65 13.17 2.40 9.60
N VAL A 66 13.76 2.78 8.48
CA VAL A 66 15.20 3.07 8.40
C VAL A 66 15.59 4.28 9.26
N ASP A 67 14.75 5.31 9.31
CA ASP A 67 14.93 6.50 10.15
C ASP A 67 14.69 6.20 11.64
N GLY A 68 14.22 5.00 11.99
CA GLY A 68 13.94 4.57 13.37
C GLY A 68 12.70 5.20 13.99
N THR A 69 11.83 5.83 13.19
CA THR A 69 10.61 6.49 13.67
C THR A 69 9.46 5.53 13.92
N ALA A 70 9.48 4.36 13.27
CA ALA A 70 8.53 3.28 13.47
C ALA A 70 9.21 1.92 13.33
N THR A 71 8.72 0.90 14.04
CA THR A 71 9.14 -0.50 13.85
C THR A 71 8.18 -1.25 12.96
N SER A 72 6.90 -0.86 12.94
CA SER A 72 5.89 -1.34 12.01
C SER A 72 4.84 -0.26 11.78
N VAL A 73 4.21 -0.29 10.61
CA VAL A 73 3.18 0.66 10.20
C VAL A 73 1.92 -0.08 9.81
N THR A 74 0.81 0.30 10.45
CA THR A 74 -0.54 -0.13 10.07
C THR A 74 -1.25 1.03 9.38
N ILE A 75 -1.64 0.84 8.12
CA ILE A 75 -2.43 1.82 7.38
C ILE A 75 -3.88 1.72 7.86
N THR A 76 -4.37 2.82 8.43
CA THR A 76 -5.72 3.02 8.96
C THR A 76 -6.42 4.16 8.20
N ALA A 77 -7.75 4.31 8.35
CA ALA A 77 -8.48 5.41 7.71
C ALA A 77 -7.93 6.80 8.08
N ALA A 78 -7.40 6.94 9.31
CA ALA A 78 -6.88 8.19 9.84
C ALA A 78 -5.54 8.60 9.21
N ASN A 79 -4.66 7.64 8.90
CA ASN A 79 -3.32 7.91 8.38
C ASN A 79 -3.17 7.66 6.86
N LEU A 80 -4.15 7.03 6.21
CA LEU A 80 -4.09 6.68 4.78
C LEU A 80 -3.67 7.86 3.89
N LYS A 81 -4.20 9.07 4.16
CA LYS A 81 -3.89 10.28 3.40
C LYS A 81 -2.41 10.69 3.48
N ASN A 82 -1.71 10.34 4.55
CA ASN A 82 -0.29 10.67 4.72
C ASN A 82 0.59 9.80 3.81
N TYR A 83 0.15 8.56 3.55
CA TYR A 83 0.90 7.60 2.75
C TYR A 83 0.55 7.64 1.27
N LEU A 84 -0.68 8.01 0.91
CA LEU A 84 -1.05 8.19 -0.50
C LEU A 84 -0.20 9.27 -1.20
N PRO A 85 0.18 9.06 -2.48
CA PRO A 85 0.78 10.10 -3.30
C PRO A 85 -0.26 11.21 -3.55
N LYS A 86 0.20 12.47 -3.57
CA LYS A 86 -0.61 13.64 -3.95
C LYS A 86 -0.89 13.65 -5.45
#